data_AF-A0A3L8DFD3-F1
#
_entry.id   AF-A0A3L8DFD3-F1
#
_cell.length_a   1.000
_cell.length_b   1.000
_cell.length_c   1.000
_cell.angle_alpha   90.00
_cell.angle_beta   90.00
_cell.angle_gamma   90.00
#
_symmetry.space_group_name_H-M   'P 1'
#
loop_
_entity.id
_entity.type
_entity.pdbx_description
1 polymer ?
#
loop_
_entity_poly.entity_id
_entity_poly.type
_entity_poly.pdbx_seq_one_letter_code
_entity_poly.pdbx_strand_id
1 'polypeptide(L)'
;MPEDETASPATKLPAVPESVLKRRKRRETVQAARLQTSIKYLILLISQQRADRYKKRKVIFKRAEDYVKEYRKKERDEVRLMRQAKNRGNYYIPGEPRRSNIICVEDLIHEIFTVGAEFQHASNFLWPFKLNTPTGGWRKKTNHYVEAGDFGNREDKINELLRRML
;
A
#
# COMPACT_ATOMS: atom_id res chain seq x y z
N MET A 1 -22.40 80.30 -33.58
CA MET A 1 -23.01 78.97 -33.43
C MET A 1 -22.61 78.42 -32.06
N PRO A 2 -23.57 77.86 -31.32
CA PRO A 2 -23.43 77.40 -29.94
C PRO A 2 -22.98 75.94 -29.89
N GLU A 3 -22.24 75.52 -28.86
CA GLU A 3 -22.34 74.16 -28.32
C GLU A 3 -22.13 74.25 -26.79
N ASP A 4 -23.06 73.65 -26.08
CA ASP A 4 -23.31 73.67 -24.64
C ASP A 4 -22.80 72.36 -24.04
N GLU A 5 -21.89 72.39 -23.06
CA GLU A 5 -21.60 71.23 -22.21
C GLU A 5 -21.65 71.65 -20.74
N THR A 6 -22.87 71.69 -20.21
CA THR A 6 -23.15 71.77 -18.78
C THR A 6 -22.72 70.46 -18.09
N ALA A 7 -21.61 70.53 -17.35
CA ALA A 7 -21.20 69.46 -16.44
C ALA A 7 -22.28 69.25 -15.35
N SER A 8 -22.89 68.06 -15.35
CA SER A 8 -23.90 67.67 -14.38
C SER A 8 -23.30 67.43 -12.98
N PRO A 9 -23.98 67.84 -11.89
CA PRO A 9 -23.43 67.76 -10.54
C PRO A 9 -23.49 66.30 -10.04
N ALA A 10 -22.33 65.75 -9.70
CA ALA A 10 -22.21 64.43 -9.10
C ALA A 10 -23.08 64.32 -7.82
N THR A 11 -24.13 63.51 -7.88
CA THR A 11 -24.98 63.18 -6.74
C THR A 11 -24.20 62.35 -5.73
N LYS A 12 -23.94 62.93 -4.55
CA LYS A 12 -23.28 62.21 -3.44
C LYS A 12 -24.18 61.07 -2.97
N LEU A 13 -23.70 59.83 -3.11
CA LEU A 13 -24.37 58.63 -2.60
C LEU A 13 -24.64 58.76 -1.09
N PRO A 14 -25.77 58.21 -0.58
CA PRO A 14 -26.11 58.30 0.83
C PRO A 14 -25.05 57.60 1.68
N ALA A 15 -24.52 58.33 2.68
CA ALA A 15 -23.53 57.81 3.59
C ALA A 15 -24.10 56.63 4.39
N VAL A 16 -23.44 55.47 4.31
CA VAL A 16 -23.86 54.26 5.02
C VAL A 16 -23.81 54.50 6.53
N PRO A 17 -24.86 54.14 7.31
CA PRO A 17 -24.87 54.33 8.74
C PRO A 17 -23.76 53.55 9.45
N GLU A 18 -23.12 54.15 10.46
CA GLU A 18 -22.02 53.52 11.21
C GLU A 18 -22.39 52.17 11.83
N SER A 19 -23.65 51.98 12.22
CA SER A 19 -24.15 50.73 12.80
C SER A 19 -24.02 49.54 11.84
N VAL A 20 -24.20 49.78 10.54
CA VAL A 20 -24.07 48.77 9.48
C VAL A 20 -22.59 48.42 9.28
N LEU A 21 -21.69 49.42 9.29
CA LEU A 21 -20.25 49.22 9.20
C LEU A 21 -19.72 48.39 10.38
N LYS A 22 -20.14 48.70 11.60
CA LYS A 22 -19.78 47.94 12.82
C LYS A 22 -20.28 46.48 12.76
N ARG A 23 -21.47 46.22 12.18
CA ARG A 23 -22.03 44.87 12.02
C ARG A 23 -21.30 44.05 10.95
N ARG A 24 -20.90 44.66 9.83
CA ARG A 24 -20.11 44.01 8.77
C ARG A 24 -18.74 43.58 9.31
N LYS A 25 -18.02 44.49 9.98
CA LYS A 25 -16.72 44.21 10.60
C LYS A 25 -16.78 43.09 11.64
N ARG A 26 -17.87 43.01 12.42
CA ARG A 26 -18.11 41.92 13.38
C ARG A 26 -18.40 40.57 12.69
N ARG A 27 -19.14 40.57 11.58
CA ARG A 27 -19.37 39.35 10.78
C ARG A 27 -18.08 38.85 10.12
N GLU A 28 -17.28 39.75 9.54
CA GLU A 28 -15.99 39.42 8.92
C GLU A 28 -15.03 38.83 9.95
N THR A 29 -14.92 39.42 11.15
CA THR A 29 -14.06 38.88 12.23
C THR A 29 -14.53 37.52 12.74
N VAL A 30 -15.84 37.31 12.90
CA VAL A 30 -16.39 36.00 13.30
C VAL A 30 -16.21 34.95 12.19
N GLN A 31 -16.37 35.34 10.92
CA GLN A 31 -16.16 34.45 9.79
C GLN A 31 -14.67 34.09 9.64
N ALA A 32 -13.77 35.07 9.78
CA ALA A 32 -12.32 34.84 9.80
C ALA A 32 -11.89 33.94 10.95
N ALA A 33 -12.44 34.12 12.15
CA ALA A 33 -12.18 33.26 13.31
C ALA A 33 -12.65 31.81 13.05
N ARG A 34 -13.84 31.62 12.48
CA ARG A 34 -14.34 30.28 12.10
C ARG A 34 -13.45 29.58 11.08
N LEU A 35 -13.00 30.32 10.06
CA LEU A 35 -12.06 29.81 9.05
C LEU A 35 -10.70 29.46 9.67
N GLN A 36 -10.20 30.26 10.61
CA GLN A 36 -8.97 29.92 11.34
C GLN A 36 -9.11 28.63 12.16
N THR A 37 -10.25 28.45 12.85
CA THR A 37 -10.50 27.23 13.64
C THR A 37 -10.56 25.99 12.74
N SER A 38 -11.23 26.07 11.59
CA SER A 38 -11.33 24.95 10.65
C SER A 38 -9.98 24.61 10.02
N ILE A 39 -9.20 25.61 9.61
CA ILE A 39 -7.84 25.43 9.08
C ILE A 39 -6.94 24.79 10.14
N LYS A 40 -7.00 25.26 11.39
CA LYS A 40 -6.22 24.70 12.50
C LYS A 40 -6.56 23.24 12.76
N TYR A 41 -7.85 22.88 12.72
CA TYR A 41 -8.30 21.49 12.88
C TYR A 41 -7.80 20.60 11.74
N LEU A 42 -7.86 21.09 10.50
CA LEU A 42 -7.35 20.38 9.33
C LEU A 42 -5.84 20.09 9.44
N ILE A 43 -5.04 21.06 9.87
CA ILE A 43 -3.59 20.92 10.07
C ILE A 43 -3.28 19.86 11.14
N LEU A 44 -4.04 19.87 12.25
CA LEU A 44 -3.91 18.88 13.32
C LEU A 44 -4.12 17.46 12.79
N LEU A 45 -5.22 17.23 12.05
CA LEU A 45 -5.53 15.93 11.45
C LEU A 45 -4.43 15.46 10.50
N ILE A 46 -3.90 16.36 9.67
CA ILE A 46 -2.80 16.05 8.74
C ILE A 46 -1.53 15.68 9.53
N SER A 47 -1.22 16.39 10.61
CA SER A 47 -0.06 16.11 11.47
C SER A 47 -0.17 14.74 12.14
N GLN A 48 -1.37 14.39 12.62
CA GLN A 48 -1.65 13.11 13.26
C GLN A 48 -1.54 11.96 12.25
N GLN A 49 -2.15 12.10 11.07
CA GLN A 49 -1.99 11.12 9.98
C GLN A 49 -0.54 10.97 9.52
N ARG A 50 0.27 12.04 9.53
CA ARG A 50 1.71 11.96 9.22
C ARG A 50 2.47 11.19 10.30
N ALA A 51 2.19 11.44 11.58
CA ALA A 51 2.78 10.72 12.69
C ALA A 51 2.43 9.22 12.67
N ASP A 52 1.17 8.89 12.39
CA ASP A 52 0.72 7.50 12.31
C ASP A 52 1.30 6.77 11.10
N ARG A 53 1.39 7.45 9.94
CA ARG A 53 2.11 6.93 8.77
C ARG A 53 3.57 6.65 9.06
N TYR A 54 4.25 7.55 9.80
CA TYR A 54 5.63 7.37 10.21
C TYR A 54 5.82 6.15 11.13
N LYS A 55 4.95 5.99 12.13
CA LYS A 55 4.94 4.82 13.02
C LYS A 55 4.70 3.53 12.24
N LYS A 56 3.68 3.50 11.36
CA LYS A 56 3.38 2.35 10.49
C LYS A 56 4.57 1.98 9.61
N ARG A 57 5.20 2.96 8.97
CA ARG A 57 6.36 2.74 8.09
C ARG A 57 7.56 2.14 8.83
N LYS A 58 7.82 2.57 10.07
CA LYS A 58 8.85 1.94 10.92
C LYS A 58 8.57 0.46 11.19
N VAL A 59 7.31 0.11 11.45
CA VAL A 59 6.91 -1.28 11.70
C VAL A 59 7.07 -2.13 10.43
N ILE A 60 6.64 -1.60 9.28
CA ILE A 60 6.75 -2.30 7.98
C ILE A 60 8.22 -2.65 7.69
N PHE A 61 9.14 -1.70 7.82
CA PHE A 61 10.55 -1.96 7.56
C PHE A 61 11.14 -3.02 8.48
N LYS A 62 10.84 -2.97 9.78
CA LYS A 62 11.33 -3.97 10.73
C LYS A 62 10.78 -5.37 10.42
N ARG A 63 9.48 -5.49 10.12
CA ARG A 63 8.87 -6.77 9.74
C ARG A 63 9.51 -7.36 8.49
N ALA A 64 9.73 -6.56 7.45
CA ALA A 64 10.39 -7.01 6.24
C ALA A 64 11.80 -7.55 6.51
N GLU A 65 12.59 -6.84 7.33
CA GLU A 65 13.89 -7.33 7.78
C GLU A 65 13.80 -8.65 8.55
N ASP A 66 12.81 -8.78 9.43
CA ASP A 66 12.59 -9.98 10.24
C ASP A 66 12.20 -11.18 9.36
N TYR A 67 11.33 -11.01 8.36
CA TYR A 67 11.01 -12.08 7.41
C TYR A 67 12.21 -12.51 6.58
N VAL A 68 13.03 -11.56 6.10
CA VAL A 68 14.27 -11.90 5.39
C VAL A 68 15.21 -12.71 6.27
N LYS A 69 15.36 -12.34 7.55
CA LYS A 69 16.16 -13.10 8.51
C LYS A 69 15.55 -14.47 8.78
N GLU A 70 14.23 -14.53 8.95
CA GLU A 70 13.48 -15.76 9.19
C GLU A 70 13.67 -16.75 8.05
N TYR A 71 13.42 -16.36 6.80
CA TYR A 71 13.59 -17.25 5.64
C TYR A 71 15.02 -17.74 5.49
N ARG A 72 16.02 -16.85 5.59
CA ARG A 72 17.45 -17.23 5.56
C ARG A 72 17.84 -18.16 6.71
N LYS A 73 17.20 -18.00 7.87
CA LYS A 73 17.42 -18.88 9.02
C LYS A 73 16.72 -20.21 8.82
N LYS A 74 15.49 -20.21 8.30
CA LYS A 74 14.68 -21.38 8.01
C LYS A 74 15.35 -22.29 6.99
N GLU A 75 15.85 -21.74 5.88
CA GLU A 75 16.63 -22.51 4.88
C GLU A 75 17.83 -23.23 5.52
N ARG A 76 18.60 -22.52 6.37
CA ARG A 76 19.74 -23.10 7.08
C ARG A 76 19.31 -24.12 8.13
N ASP A 77 18.25 -23.82 8.87
CA ASP A 77 17.74 -24.63 9.96
C ASP A 77 17.09 -25.91 9.42
N GLU A 78 16.40 -25.89 8.28
CA GLU A 78 15.84 -27.07 7.61
C GLU A 78 16.95 -28.05 7.21
N VAL A 79 18.04 -27.56 6.60
CA VAL A 79 19.21 -28.39 6.28
C VAL A 79 19.83 -28.97 7.55
N ARG A 80 19.95 -28.17 8.62
CA ARG A 80 20.48 -28.64 9.90
C ARG A 80 19.57 -29.70 10.54
N LEU A 81 18.26 -29.46 10.59
CA LEU A 81 17.26 -30.32 11.20
C LEU A 81 17.11 -31.63 10.44
N MET A 82 17.13 -31.62 9.10
CA MET A 82 17.18 -32.83 8.28
C MET A 82 18.42 -33.67 8.60
N ARG A 83 19.60 -33.04 8.72
CA ARG A 83 20.84 -33.75 9.09
C ARG A 83 20.77 -34.34 10.49
N GLN A 84 20.25 -33.59 11.47
CA GLN A 84 20.12 -34.07 12.85
C GLN A 84 19.08 -35.18 12.99
N ALA A 85 17.94 -35.07 12.31
CA ALA A 85 16.89 -36.09 12.29
C ALA A 85 17.41 -37.39 11.66
N LYS A 86 18.11 -37.30 10.50
CA LYS A 86 18.75 -38.44 9.85
C LYS A 86 19.83 -39.10 10.71
N ASN A 87 20.65 -38.31 11.41
CA ASN A 87 21.67 -38.83 12.33
C ASN A 87 21.07 -39.56 13.55
N ARG A 88 19.88 -39.16 13.99
CA ARG A 88 19.16 -39.76 15.12
C ARG A 88 18.14 -40.83 14.71
N GLY A 89 18.03 -41.15 13.42
CA GLY A 89 17.05 -42.12 12.91
C GLY A 89 15.58 -41.66 12.94
N ASN A 90 15.33 -40.36 13.15
CA ASN A 90 13.98 -39.78 13.23
C ASN A 90 13.61 -38.99 11.96
N TYR A 91 12.31 -38.76 11.74
CA TYR A 91 11.79 -37.95 10.65
C TYR A 91 11.51 -36.51 11.10
N TYR A 92 11.79 -35.54 10.24
CA TYR A 92 11.52 -34.12 10.51
C TYR A 92 10.11 -33.75 10.07
N ILE A 93 9.34 -33.14 10.97
CA ILE A 93 8.00 -32.60 10.70
C ILE A 93 8.06 -31.08 10.83
N PRO A 94 7.66 -30.29 9.81
CA PRO A 94 7.66 -28.82 9.87
C PRO A 94 6.64 -28.28 10.88
N GLY A 95 6.92 -27.11 11.46
CA GLY A 95 6.02 -26.44 12.40
C GLY A 95 4.83 -25.74 11.72
N GLU A 96 3.75 -25.55 12.48
CA GLU A 96 2.51 -24.91 12.03
C GLU A 96 2.57 -23.37 11.99
N PRO A 97 1.82 -22.70 11.09
CA PRO A 97 1.81 -21.25 10.95
C PRO A 97 0.99 -20.52 12.04
N ARG A 98 1.34 -19.25 12.31
CA ARG A 98 0.65 -18.35 13.27
C ARG A 98 -0.22 -17.31 12.53
N ARG A 99 -1.29 -16.84 13.16
CA ARG A 99 -2.22 -15.82 12.62
C ARG A 99 -1.50 -14.49 12.31
N SER A 100 -1.72 -13.93 11.13
CA SER A 100 -1.13 -12.64 10.71
C SER A 100 -2.20 -11.57 10.43
N ASN A 101 -1.87 -10.31 10.74
CA ASN A 101 -2.61 -9.12 10.29
C ASN A 101 -1.80 -8.51 9.14
N ILE A 102 -2.31 -8.60 7.91
CA ILE A 102 -1.62 -8.14 6.69
C ILE A 102 -1.64 -6.60 6.62
N ILE A 103 -0.46 -5.96 6.61
CA ILE A 103 -0.31 -4.50 6.54
C ILE A 103 0.52 -4.08 5.32
N CYS A 104 1.45 -4.92 4.85
CA CYS A 104 2.34 -4.63 3.73
C CYS A 104 2.40 -5.77 2.70
N VAL A 105 3.08 -5.52 1.57
CA VAL A 105 3.18 -6.48 0.45
C VAL A 105 3.99 -7.71 0.88
N GLU A 106 5.05 -7.54 1.65
CA GLU A 106 5.83 -8.64 2.22
C GLU A 106 4.99 -9.52 3.16
N ASP A 107 4.09 -8.93 3.97
CA ASP A 107 3.14 -9.70 4.81
C ASP A 107 2.21 -10.56 3.91
N LEU A 108 1.73 -9.99 2.80
CA LEU A 108 0.87 -10.70 1.84
C LEU A 108 1.60 -11.88 1.18
N ILE A 109 2.86 -11.66 0.76
CA ILE A 109 3.71 -12.71 0.18
C ILE A 109 3.97 -13.80 1.23
N HIS A 110 4.27 -13.43 2.49
CA HIS A 110 4.49 -14.38 3.57
C HIS A 110 3.25 -15.23 3.84
N GLU A 111 2.07 -14.62 3.97
CA GLU A 111 0.81 -15.33 4.21
C GLU A 111 0.50 -16.35 3.10
N ILE A 112 0.74 -15.99 1.84
CA ILE A 112 0.55 -16.88 0.69
C ILE A 112 1.59 -17.99 0.68
N PHE A 113 2.87 -17.67 0.91
CA PHE A 113 3.97 -18.63 0.87
C PHE A 113 3.89 -19.68 1.98
N THR A 114 3.51 -19.28 3.20
CA THR A 114 3.38 -20.21 4.33
C THR A 114 2.00 -20.86 4.43
N VAL A 115 1.05 -20.48 3.57
CA VAL A 115 -0.36 -20.89 3.62
C VAL A 115 -0.95 -20.64 5.02
N GLY A 116 -0.97 -19.36 5.40
CA GLY A 116 -1.47 -18.94 6.71
C GLY A 116 -2.99 -19.00 6.87
N ALA A 117 -3.49 -18.55 8.03
CA ALA A 117 -4.90 -18.65 8.40
C ALA A 117 -5.83 -17.82 7.48
N GLU A 118 -5.34 -16.71 6.92
CA GLU A 118 -6.09 -15.80 6.06
C GLU A 118 -5.73 -15.97 4.57
N PHE A 119 -5.19 -17.14 4.19
CA PHE A 119 -4.74 -17.43 2.83
C PHE A 119 -5.81 -17.16 1.77
N GLN A 120 -7.06 -17.55 2.02
CA GLN A 120 -8.14 -17.37 1.04
C GLN A 120 -8.41 -15.89 0.78
N HIS A 121 -8.41 -15.04 1.81
CA HIS A 121 -8.56 -13.60 1.66
C HIS A 121 -7.36 -12.98 0.94
N ALA A 122 -6.14 -13.39 1.29
CA ALA A 122 -4.91 -12.92 0.66
C ALA A 122 -4.84 -13.29 -0.83
N SER A 123 -5.21 -14.51 -1.19
CA SER A 123 -5.22 -15.02 -2.57
C SER A 123 -6.29 -14.32 -3.40
N ASN A 124 -7.51 -14.18 -2.87
CA ASN A 124 -8.63 -13.52 -3.57
C ASN A 124 -8.42 -12.01 -3.74
N PHE A 125 -7.63 -11.37 -2.86
CA PHE A 125 -7.25 -9.96 -3.01
C PHE A 125 -6.44 -9.71 -4.29
N LEU A 126 -5.67 -10.71 -4.74
CA LEU A 126 -4.86 -10.62 -5.94
C LEU A 126 -5.67 -11.03 -7.16
N TRP A 127 -5.66 -10.18 -8.19
CA TRP A 127 -6.14 -10.58 -9.51
C TRP A 127 -5.14 -11.55 -10.15
N PRO A 128 -5.58 -12.51 -10.99
CA PRO A 128 -4.68 -13.37 -11.74
C PRO A 128 -3.56 -12.58 -12.46
N PHE A 129 -2.32 -12.97 -12.22
CA PHE A 129 -1.16 -12.30 -12.82
C PHE A 129 -1.14 -12.52 -14.34
N LYS A 130 -1.04 -11.42 -15.09
CA LYS A 130 -0.82 -11.46 -16.53
C LYS A 130 0.68 -11.55 -16.80
N LEU A 131 1.16 -12.75 -17.11
CA LEU A 131 2.56 -13.02 -17.39
C LEU A 131 2.87 -12.91 -18.90
N ASN A 132 4.12 -12.60 -19.23
CA ASN A 132 4.61 -12.60 -20.60
C ASN A 132 4.87 -14.04 -21.09
N THR A 133 4.96 -14.22 -22.41
CA THR A 133 5.45 -15.48 -22.97
C THR A 133 6.90 -15.71 -22.56
N PRO A 134 7.30 -16.95 -22.20
CA PRO A 134 8.64 -17.22 -21.72
C PRO A 134 9.69 -16.87 -22.77
N THR A 135 10.77 -16.24 -22.34
CA THR A 135 11.93 -15.96 -23.19
C THR A 135 12.51 -17.30 -23.70
N GLY A 136 12.63 -17.43 -25.03
CA GLY A 136 13.00 -18.69 -25.71
C GLY A 136 11.81 -19.58 -26.09
N GLY A 137 10.58 -19.17 -25.81
CA GLY A 137 9.37 -19.87 -26.20
C GLY A 137 9.08 -21.14 -25.40
N TRP A 138 8.07 -21.87 -25.85
CA TRP A 138 7.65 -23.15 -25.29
C TRP A 138 8.29 -24.30 -26.08
N ARG A 139 8.65 -25.40 -25.40
CA ARG A 139 9.15 -26.62 -26.04
C ARG A 139 8.02 -27.34 -26.77
N LYS A 140 7.16 -28.03 -26.01
CA LYS A 140 5.95 -28.72 -26.49
C LYS A 140 4.86 -28.58 -25.43
N LYS A 141 3.89 -27.70 -25.70
CA LYS A 141 2.82 -27.35 -24.75
C LYS A 141 1.89 -28.52 -24.42
N THR A 142 1.71 -29.44 -25.35
CA THR A 142 0.76 -30.55 -25.25
C THR A 142 1.26 -31.71 -24.40
N ASN A 143 2.59 -31.85 -24.28
CA ASN A 143 3.20 -33.01 -23.64
C ASN A 143 3.51 -32.69 -22.18
N HIS A 144 3.50 -33.74 -21.35
CA HIS A 144 3.83 -33.62 -19.93
C HIS A 144 5.32 -33.31 -19.73
N TYR A 145 5.66 -32.61 -18.64
CA TYR A 145 7.03 -32.18 -18.34
C TYR A 145 8.02 -33.36 -18.24
N VAL A 146 7.56 -34.49 -17.71
CA VAL A 146 8.35 -35.74 -17.61
C VAL A 146 8.76 -36.27 -19.00
N GLU A 147 7.96 -36.02 -20.03
CA GLU A 147 8.23 -36.40 -21.42
C GLU A 147 8.96 -35.29 -22.19
N ALA A 148 9.65 -34.39 -21.49
CA ALA A 148 10.29 -33.20 -22.02
C ALA A 148 9.33 -32.17 -22.67
N GLY A 149 8.04 -32.20 -22.31
CA GLY A 149 7.06 -31.15 -22.62
C GLY A 149 7.06 -29.99 -21.63
N ASP A 150 6.02 -29.16 -21.67
CA ASP A 150 5.86 -27.99 -20.79
C ASP A 150 4.60 -28.03 -19.90
N PHE A 151 3.70 -28.98 -20.09
CA PHE A 151 2.51 -29.11 -19.26
C PHE A 151 2.79 -29.97 -18.01
N GLY A 152 2.12 -29.69 -16.89
CA GLY A 152 2.18 -30.51 -15.67
C GLY A 152 3.08 -29.98 -14.56
N ASN A 153 3.17 -30.74 -13.47
CA ASN A 153 3.96 -30.39 -12.29
C ASN A 153 5.46 -30.55 -12.58
N ARG A 154 6.23 -29.50 -12.32
CA ARG A 154 7.69 -29.47 -12.48
C ARG A 154 8.42 -29.04 -11.20
N GLU A 155 7.71 -29.01 -10.07
CA GLU A 155 8.21 -28.67 -8.74
C GLU A 155 9.05 -27.38 -8.78
N ASP A 156 10.27 -27.41 -8.24
CA ASP A 156 11.15 -26.24 -8.13
C ASP A 156 11.54 -25.63 -9.49
N LYS A 157 11.47 -26.41 -10.58
CA LYS A 157 11.82 -25.96 -11.93
C LYS A 157 10.78 -25.00 -12.53
N ILE A 158 9.64 -24.80 -11.86
CA ILE A 158 8.68 -23.76 -12.25
C ILE A 158 9.24 -22.36 -12.05
N ASN A 159 10.10 -22.17 -11.05
CA ASN A 159 10.69 -20.86 -10.76
C ASN A 159 11.58 -20.36 -11.89
N GLU A 160 12.31 -21.26 -12.55
CA GLU A 160 13.11 -20.93 -13.74
C GLU A 160 12.25 -20.56 -14.95
N LEU A 161 11.06 -21.15 -15.08
CA LEU A 161 10.10 -20.75 -16.11
C LEU A 161 9.52 -19.36 -15.80
N LEU A 162 9.06 -19.14 -14.57
CA LEU A 162 8.44 -17.88 -14.16
C LEU A 162 9.41 -16.70 -14.31
N ARG A 163 10.70 -16.88 -13.97
CA ARG A 163 11.74 -15.86 -14.18
C ARG A 163 11.94 -15.45 -15.64
N ARG A 164 11.54 -16.30 -16.60
CA ARG A 164 11.59 -15.99 -18.04
C ARG A 164 10.31 -15.31 -18.56
N MET A 165 9.26 -15.27 -17.75
CA MET A 165 7.91 -14.74 -18.07
C MET A 165 7.58 -13.43 -17.34
N LEU A 166 8.39 -13.05 -16.34
CA LEU A 166 8.41 -11.71 -15.77
C LEU A 166 9.09 -10.76 -16.76
#